data_AF-A0A0Q5NSE9-F1
#
_entry.id   AF-A0A0Q5NSE9-F1
#
_cell.length_a   1.000
_cell.length_b   1.000
_cell.length_c   1.000
_cell.angle_alpha   90.00
_cell.angle_beta   90.00
_cell.angle_gamma   90.00
#
_symmetry.space_group_name_H-M   'P 1'
#
loop_
_entity.id
_entity.type
_entity.pdbx_description
1 polymer ?
#
loop_
_entity_poly.entity_id
_entity_poly.type
_entity_poly.pdbx_seq_one_letter_code
_entity_poly.pdbx_strand_id
1 'polypeptide(L)'
;MIFLLTNTGYIKYYPLLFNKGLPLYYTIGPCFYLYLKGELNPELSKFKKKHLLHFILIIPALFSVMPYNLLDTEQQQLIVNRVARDFQYAFSTEKYIVEPWHWFTLPLSALTYSILQMRLTYIFARQKKNIKTVRWAYFFSGMLTLIFSGMLVLNVVILRNSNDAYFILHRSPLILSLAFIFLLLSLSFFLNPQTIFGLSDKLNQSDILNNTGSDSEDITNSEKRKIRPVDEKLIEQVEQQIMEKEIFKQVGLTMSELAAQLDIPNHKLSDLFNKHYQSNFNTHINNLRIDYVKKRLDSGDWKQYTLEAIALEAGFSSRNTFFVAFKKIMDKSPSAYLADIKNK
;
A
#
# COMPACT_ATOMS: atom_id res chain seq x y z
N MET A 1 -10.86 -20.38 -6.49
CA MET A 1 -11.32 -20.82 -7.83
C MET A 1 -10.75 -22.19 -8.20
N ILE A 2 -9.42 -22.37 -8.33
CA ILE A 2 -8.81 -23.66 -8.72
C ILE A 2 -9.22 -24.80 -7.78
N PHE A 3 -9.16 -24.60 -6.45
CA PHE A 3 -9.63 -25.57 -5.47
C PHE A 3 -11.10 -26.00 -5.69
N LEU A 4 -12.00 -25.05 -5.99
CA LEU A 4 -13.41 -25.36 -6.26
C LEU A 4 -13.57 -26.18 -7.55
N LEU A 5 -12.84 -25.82 -8.60
CA LEU A 5 -12.86 -26.57 -9.86
C LEU A 5 -12.35 -28.00 -9.67
N THR A 6 -11.29 -28.19 -8.89
CA THR A 6 -10.77 -29.53 -8.56
C THR A 6 -11.78 -30.33 -7.75
N ASN A 7 -12.35 -29.72 -6.72
CA ASN A 7 -13.26 -30.41 -5.80
C ASN A 7 -14.61 -30.79 -6.44
N THR A 8 -15.09 -29.97 -7.37
CA THR A 8 -16.33 -30.23 -8.12
C THR A 8 -16.13 -31.14 -9.34
N GLY A 9 -14.87 -31.50 -9.65
CA GLY A 9 -14.52 -32.25 -10.86
C GLY A 9 -14.57 -31.42 -12.15
N TYR A 10 -14.97 -30.14 -12.10
CA TYR A 10 -14.98 -29.24 -13.27
C TYR A 10 -13.57 -28.89 -13.78
N ILE A 11 -12.52 -29.18 -13.01
CA ILE A 11 -11.12 -29.01 -13.44
C ILE A 11 -10.82 -29.77 -14.73
N LYS A 12 -11.56 -30.84 -15.04
CA LYS A 12 -11.46 -31.58 -16.31
C LYS A 12 -11.73 -30.75 -17.55
N TYR A 13 -12.45 -29.63 -17.45
CA TYR A 13 -12.68 -28.73 -18.58
C TYR A 13 -11.56 -27.69 -18.73
N TYR A 14 -10.68 -27.59 -17.74
CA TYR A 14 -9.61 -26.60 -17.65
C TYR A 14 -8.30 -27.25 -17.18
N PRO A 15 -7.77 -28.26 -17.90
CA PRO A 15 -6.57 -28.98 -17.48
C PRO A 15 -5.38 -28.01 -17.26
N LEU A 16 -5.26 -27.00 -18.11
CA LEU A 16 -4.22 -25.96 -18.02
C LEU A 16 -4.21 -25.19 -16.69
N LEU A 17 -5.28 -25.21 -15.88
CA LEU A 17 -5.32 -24.52 -14.58
C LEU A 17 -4.85 -25.41 -13.42
N PHE A 18 -4.71 -26.72 -13.64
CA PHE A 18 -4.31 -27.65 -12.59
C PHE A 18 -2.91 -27.31 -12.06
N ASN A 19 -2.77 -27.32 -10.73
CA ASN A 19 -1.54 -27.02 -9.97
C ASN A 19 -0.91 -25.63 -10.14
N LYS A 20 -1.36 -24.78 -11.09
CA LYS A 20 -0.78 -23.44 -11.32
C LYS A 20 -0.88 -22.47 -10.14
N GLY A 21 -1.80 -22.72 -9.21
CA GLY A 21 -1.94 -21.91 -8.00
C GLY A 21 -0.79 -22.07 -7.01
N LEU A 22 -0.09 -23.22 -7.01
CA LEU A 22 0.85 -23.57 -5.95
C LEU A 22 1.98 -22.53 -5.77
N PRO A 23 2.72 -22.12 -6.83
CA PRO A 23 3.73 -21.06 -6.72
C PRO A 23 3.21 -19.76 -6.11
N LEU A 24 1.99 -19.36 -6.48
CA LEU A 24 1.35 -18.14 -6.00
C LEU A 24 0.96 -18.24 -4.52
N TYR A 25 0.62 -19.44 -4.03
CA TYR A 25 0.27 -19.59 -2.61
C TYR A 25 1.47 -19.33 -1.68
N TYR A 26 2.69 -19.63 -2.11
CA TYR A 26 3.91 -19.29 -1.37
C TYR A 26 4.19 -17.78 -1.31
N THR A 27 3.59 -16.97 -2.18
CA THR A 27 3.78 -15.51 -2.15
C THR A 27 2.91 -14.83 -1.09
N ILE A 28 1.85 -15.50 -0.61
CA ILE A 28 0.85 -14.90 0.29
C ILE A 28 1.51 -14.36 1.58
N GLY A 29 2.30 -15.19 2.26
CA GLY A 29 3.03 -14.80 3.47
C GLY A 29 3.98 -13.61 3.26
N PRO A 30 4.94 -13.70 2.31
CA PRO A 30 5.82 -12.60 1.93
C PRO A 30 5.09 -11.30 1.59
N CYS A 31 4.05 -11.36 0.74
CA CYS A 31 3.31 -10.19 0.29
C CYS A 31 2.64 -9.47 1.46
N PHE A 32 1.96 -10.22 2.34
CA PHE A 32 1.33 -9.63 3.53
C PHE A 32 2.35 -9.06 4.52
N TYR A 33 3.50 -9.72 4.69
CA TYR A 33 4.57 -9.19 5.53
C TYR A 33 5.13 -7.87 4.99
N LEU A 34 5.42 -7.79 3.69
CA LEU A 34 5.93 -6.57 3.06
C LEU A 34 4.88 -5.45 3.08
N TYR A 35 3.61 -5.77 2.86
CA TYR A 35 2.51 -4.83 2.99
C TYR A 35 2.43 -4.27 4.42
N LEU A 36 2.40 -5.13 5.45
CA LEU A 36 2.31 -4.69 6.84
C LEU A 36 3.53 -3.86 7.25
N LYS A 37 4.70 -4.20 6.72
CA LYS A 37 5.94 -3.45 6.93
C LYS A 37 5.88 -2.04 6.36
N GLY A 38 5.31 -1.85 5.17
CA GLY A 38 5.07 -0.51 4.61
C GLY A 38 3.99 0.26 5.36
N GLU A 39 2.93 -0.42 5.78
CA GLU A 39 1.81 0.22 6.49
C GLU A 39 2.19 0.74 7.88
N LEU A 40 3.02 -0.03 8.60
CA LEU A 40 3.57 0.37 9.88
C LEU A 40 4.66 1.45 9.71
N ASN A 41 5.53 1.33 8.71
CA ASN A 41 6.59 2.30 8.46
C ASN A 41 6.64 2.75 6.99
N PRO A 42 6.14 3.95 6.66
CA PRO A 42 6.14 4.50 5.30
C PRO A 42 7.53 4.56 4.65
N GLU A 43 8.59 4.81 5.41
CA GLU A 43 9.98 4.84 4.87
C GLU A 43 10.42 3.47 4.34
N LEU A 44 9.85 2.39 4.90
CA LEU A 44 10.10 1.01 4.49
C LEU A 44 9.15 0.52 3.41
N SER A 45 8.20 1.35 2.96
CA SER A 45 7.20 1.00 1.95
C SER A 45 7.78 0.94 0.52
N LYS A 46 8.97 1.52 0.28
CA LYS A 46 9.62 1.45 -1.03
C LYS A 46 10.15 0.03 -1.29
N PHE A 47 9.76 -0.56 -2.42
CA PHE A 47 10.22 -1.88 -2.81
C PHE A 47 11.71 -1.87 -3.15
N LYS A 48 12.50 -2.73 -2.51
CA LYS A 48 13.96 -2.85 -2.74
C LYS A 48 14.28 -4.21 -3.33
N LYS A 49 15.34 -4.32 -4.15
CA LYS A 49 15.76 -5.59 -4.77
C LYS A 49 15.94 -6.74 -3.77
N LYS A 50 16.40 -6.43 -2.54
CA LYS A 50 16.51 -7.42 -1.45
C LYS A 50 15.17 -8.08 -1.05
N HIS A 51 14.03 -7.44 -1.31
CA HIS A 51 12.72 -8.03 -1.06
C HIS A 51 12.42 -9.20 -1.99
N LEU A 52 13.11 -9.30 -3.15
CA LEU A 52 13.00 -10.44 -4.06
C LEU A 52 13.47 -11.76 -3.39
N LEU A 53 14.35 -11.68 -2.40
CA LEU A 53 14.81 -12.86 -1.66
C LEU A 53 13.65 -13.59 -0.93
N HIS A 54 12.60 -12.87 -0.54
CA HIS A 54 11.42 -13.49 0.07
C HIS A 54 10.65 -14.39 -0.91
N PHE A 55 10.84 -14.22 -2.22
CA PHE A 55 10.16 -14.99 -3.27
C PHE A 55 10.97 -16.21 -3.74
N ILE A 56 12.18 -16.42 -3.18
CA ILE A 56 12.95 -17.68 -3.37
C ILE A 56 12.14 -18.90 -2.90
N LEU A 57 11.24 -18.71 -1.94
CA LEU A 57 10.31 -19.74 -1.43
C LEU A 57 9.40 -20.35 -2.51
N ILE A 58 9.27 -19.68 -3.66
CA ILE A 58 8.47 -20.16 -4.79
C ILE A 58 9.22 -21.21 -5.62
N ILE A 59 10.55 -21.20 -5.60
CA ILE A 59 11.38 -22.03 -6.48
C ILE A 59 11.02 -23.52 -6.34
N PRO A 60 10.94 -24.11 -5.13
CA PRO A 60 10.52 -25.50 -5.00
C PRO A 60 9.13 -25.78 -5.60
N ALA A 61 8.17 -24.86 -5.41
CA ALA A 61 6.84 -25.00 -5.99
C ALA A 61 6.84 -24.95 -7.52
N LEU A 62 7.72 -24.15 -8.13
CA LEU A 62 7.88 -24.12 -9.60
C LEU A 62 8.41 -25.46 -10.13
N PHE A 63 9.40 -26.04 -9.44
CA PHE A 63 9.91 -27.35 -9.80
C PHE A 63 8.84 -28.44 -9.69
N SER A 64 8.04 -28.44 -8.63
CA SER A 64 7.02 -29.48 -8.43
C SER A 64 5.83 -29.38 -9.41
N VAL A 65 5.54 -28.20 -9.97
CA VAL A 65 4.49 -28.07 -11.01
C VAL A 65 5.03 -28.29 -12.43
N MET A 66 6.34 -28.19 -12.64
CA MET A 66 6.96 -28.24 -13.97
C MET A 66 6.65 -29.54 -14.74
N PRO A 67 6.74 -30.75 -14.16
CA PRO A 67 6.47 -31.99 -14.90
C PRO A 67 5.10 -32.05 -15.54
N TYR A 68 4.06 -31.57 -14.86
CA TYR A 68 2.70 -31.53 -15.39
C TYR A 68 2.56 -30.48 -16.50
N ASN A 69 3.16 -29.30 -16.31
CA ASN A 69 3.05 -28.19 -17.26
C ASN A 69 3.82 -28.43 -18.57
N LEU A 70 4.77 -29.37 -18.59
CA LEU A 70 5.49 -29.78 -19.80
C LEU A 70 4.74 -30.80 -20.66
N LEU A 71 3.63 -31.34 -20.18
CA LEU A 71 2.82 -32.29 -20.93
C LEU A 71 1.96 -31.60 -21.99
N ASP A 72 1.67 -32.33 -23.05
CA ASP A 72 0.69 -31.92 -24.05
C ASP A 72 -0.72 -31.90 -23.46
N THR A 73 -1.63 -31.14 -24.07
CA THR A 73 -3.00 -30.94 -23.55
C THR A 73 -3.76 -32.25 -23.40
N GLU A 74 -3.58 -33.22 -24.29
CA GLU A 74 -4.22 -34.54 -24.17
C GLU A 74 -3.74 -35.32 -22.94
N GLN A 75 -2.44 -35.29 -22.65
CA GLN A 75 -1.85 -35.94 -21.47
C GLN A 75 -2.29 -35.24 -20.18
N GLN A 76 -2.33 -33.90 -20.18
CA GLN A 76 -2.87 -33.12 -19.07
C GLN A 76 -4.33 -33.47 -18.79
N GLN A 77 -5.14 -33.66 -19.83
CA GLN A 77 -6.53 -34.07 -19.75
C GLN A 77 -6.68 -35.46 -19.12
N LEU A 78 -5.83 -36.42 -19.48
CA LEU A 78 -5.83 -37.77 -18.90
C LEU A 78 -5.56 -37.74 -17.38
N ILE A 79 -4.56 -36.96 -16.96
CA ILE A 79 -4.18 -36.83 -15.54
C ILE A 79 -5.32 -36.18 -14.75
N VAL A 80 -5.87 -35.08 -15.24
CA VAL A 80 -6.95 -34.37 -14.53
C VAL A 80 -8.23 -35.21 -14.49
N ASN A 81 -8.54 -35.95 -15.55
CA ASN A 81 -9.65 -36.91 -15.53
C ASN A 81 -9.42 -38.07 -14.56
N ARG A 82 -8.17 -38.45 -14.30
CA ARG A 82 -7.83 -39.46 -13.30
C ARG A 82 -8.00 -38.89 -11.89
N VAL A 83 -7.48 -37.69 -11.62
CA VAL A 83 -7.67 -36.95 -10.37
C VAL A 83 -9.15 -36.73 -10.05
N ALA A 84 -9.97 -36.41 -11.05
CA ALA A 84 -11.40 -36.19 -10.86
C ALA A 84 -12.20 -37.48 -10.60
N ARG A 85 -11.71 -38.65 -11.05
CA ARG A 85 -12.36 -39.95 -10.86
C ARG A 85 -11.89 -40.67 -9.61
N ASP A 86 -10.61 -40.58 -9.30
CA ASP A 86 -9.96 -41.18 -8.14
C ASP A 86 -9.37 -40.06 -7.28
N PHE A 87 -10.09 -39.74 -6.21
CA PHE A 87 -9.67 -38.71 -5.28
C PHE A 87 -8.35 -39.06 -4.58
N GLN A 88 -8.07 -40.35 -4.34
CA GLN A 88 -6.82 -40.78 -3.68
C GLN A 88 -5.60 -40.52 -4.57
N TYR A 89 -5.78 -40.58 -5.89
CA TYR A 89 -4.73 -40.23 -6.84
C TYR A 89 -4.21 -38.79 -6.67
N ALA A 90 -5.06 -37.86 -6.20
CA ALA A 90 -4.66 -36.48 -5.91
C ALA A 90 -3.65 -36.35 -4.75
N PHE A 91 -3.47 -37.41 -3.96
CA PHE A 91 -2.56 -37.48 -2.81
C PHE A 91 -1.38 -38.44 -3.07
N SER A 92 -1.29 -38.98 -4.29
CA SER A 92 -0.20 -39.87 -4.68
C SER A 92 1.12 -39.11 -4.83
N THR A 93 2.23 -39.83 -4.77
CA THR A 93 3.59 -39.30 -5.00
C THR A 93 3.99 -39.37 -6.47
N GLU A 94 3.01 -39.34 -7.37
CA GLU A 94 3.23 -39.42 -8.81
C GLU A 94 3.82 -38.12 -9.34
N LYS A 95 4.69 -38.22 -10.35
CA LYS A 95 5.48 -37.09 -10.89
C LYS A 95 4.65 -35.86 -11.30
N TYR A 96 3.39 -36.06 -11.69
CA TYR A 96 2.50 -35.01 -12.18
C TYR A 96 1.58 -34.41 -11.12
N ILE A 97 1.59 -35.00 -9.92
CA ILE A 97 0.84 -34.54 -8.76
C ILE A 97 1.79 -33.74 -7.87
N VAL A 98 1.29 -32.68 -7.26
CA VAL A 98 2.08 -31.88 -6.33
C VAL A 98 2.43 -32.73 -5.13
N GLU A 99 3.71 -32.77 -4.79
CA GLU A 99 4.21 -33.60 -3.71
C GLU A 99 3.58 -33.21 -2.35
N PRO A 100 3.23 -34.20 -1.49
CA PRO A 100 2.53 -33.93 -0.23
C PRO A 100 3.27 -33.01 0.75
N TRP A 101 4.61 -32.90 0.67
CA TRP A 101 5.38 -32.05 1.59
C TRP A 101 5.00 -30.56 1.50
N HIS A 102 4.49 -30.11 0.33
CA HIS A 102 3.96 -28.75 0.16
C HIS A 102 2.82 -28.42 1.12
N TRP A 103 2.07 -29.43 1.55
CA TRP A 103 0.95 -29.30 2.46
C TRP A 103 1.39 -28.85 3.85
N PHE A 104 2.66 -29.07 4.20
CA PHE A 104 3.24 -28.61 5.45
C PHE A 104 4.07 -27.34 5.26
N THR A 105 4.90 -27.28 4.22
CA THR A 105 5.81 -26.14 4.05
C THR A 105 5.08 -24.86 3.68
N LEU A 106 3.96 -24.93 2.97
CA LEU A 106 3.13 -23.77 2.66
C LEU A 106 2.58 -23.11 3.94
N PRO A 107 1.77 -23.78 4.79
CA PRO A 107 1.26 -23.15 6.01
C PRO A 107 2.39 -22.81 6.98
N LEU A 108 3.46 -23.60 7.06
CA LEU A 108 4.60 -23.30 7.94
C LEU A 108 5.36 -22.04 7.50
N SER A 109 5.54 -21.83 6.19
CA SER A 109 6.13 -20.59 5.67
C SER A 109 5.25 -19.39 6.01
N ALA A 110 3.94 -19.51 5.85
CA ALA A 110 3.00 -18.43 6.15
C ALA A 110 2.93 -18.12 7.66
N LEU A 111 2.99 -19.14 8.52
CA LEU A 111 3.10 -18.97 9.98
C LEU A 111 4.41 -18.27 10.37
N THR A 112 5.52 -18.62 9.72
CA THR A 112 6.81 -17.92 9.92
C THR A 112 6.66 -16.42 9.63
N TYR A 113 6.03 -16.06 8.50
CA TYR A 113 5.76 -14.65 8.19
C TYR A 113 4.77 -14.01 9.16
N SER A 114 3.78 -14.73 9.66
CA SER A 114 2.86 -14.21 10.67
C SER A 114 3.57 -13.89 11.99
N ILE A 115 4.52 -14.73 12.41
CA ILE A 115 5.36 -14.46 13.58
C ILE A 115 6.24 -13.23 13.34
N LEU A 116 6.84 -13.10 12.15
CA LEU A 116 7.61 -11.90 11.78
C LEU A 116 6.74 -10.63 11.77
N GLN A 117 5.48 -10.73 11.32
CA GLN A 117 4.50 -9.64 11.35
C GLN A 117 4.14 -9.24 12.79
N MET A 118 3.88 -10.22 13.67
CA MET A 118 3.61 -9.95 15.08
C MET A 118 4.80 -9.29 15.78
N ARG A 119 6.02 -9.77 15.52
CA ARG A 119 7.25 -9.15 16.04
C ARG A 119 7.42 -7.72 15.54
N LEU A 120 7.19 -7.47 14.25
CA LEU A 120 7.28 -6.14 13.67
C LEU A 120 6.25 -5.18 14.29
N THR A 121 5.01 -5.65 14.42
CA THR A 121 3.92 -4.90 15.06
C THR A 121 4.25 -4.57 16.51
N TYR A 122 4.83 -5.50 17.26
CA TYR A 122 5.28 -5.28 18.64
C TYR A 122 6.36 -4.19 18.75
N ILE A 123 7.37 -4.24 17.89
CA ILE A 123 8.43 -3.23 17.85
C ILE A 123 7.83 -1.85 17.55
N PHE A 124 6.89 -1.77 16.61
CA PHE A 124 6.24 -0.52 16.25
C PHE A 124 5.29 0.00 17.36
N ALA A 125 4.56 -0.90 18.02
CA ALA A 125 3.68 -0.56 19.14
C ALA A 125 4.43 0.14 20.28
N ARG A 126 5.68 -0.25 20.55
CA ARG A 126 6.55 0.41 21.54
C ARG A 126 6.84 1.88 21.23
N GLN A 127 6.78 2.28 19.96
CA GLN A 127 7.05 3.65 19.54
C GLN A 127 5.84 4.60 19.78
N LYS A 128 4.73 4.11 20.35
CA LYS A 128 3.49 4.86 20.68
C LYS A 128 2.89 5.68 19.53
N LYS A 129 3.21 5.37 18.26
CA LYS A 129 2.62 6.00 17.07
C LYS A 129 1.41 5.18 16.58
N ASN A 130 0.30 5.88 16.31
CA ASN A 130 -0.88 5.38 15.60
C ASN A 130 -1.47 4.03 16.12
N ILE A 131 -2.07 4.08 17.31
CA ILE A 131 -2.67 2.93 18.02
C ILE A 131 -3.67 2.13 17.17
N LYS A 132 -4.46 2.80 16.32
CA LYS A 132 -5.46 2.14 15.46
C LYS A 132 -4.79 1.19 14.46
N THR A 133 -3.70 1.63 13.83
CA THR A 133 -2.93 0.82 12.86
C THR A 133 -2.30 -0.39 13.54
N VAL A 134 -1.72 -0.21 14.73
CA VAL A 134 -1.14 -1.30 15.53
C VAL A 134 -2.18 -2.35 15.91
N ARG A 135 -3.35 -1.91 16.40
CA ARG A 135 -4.43 -2.83 16.78
C ARG A 135 -4.91 -3.64 15.58
N TRP A 136 -5.07 -2.99 14.44
CA TRP A 136 -5.45 -3.66 13.19
C TRP A 136 -4.37 -4.65 12.73
N ALA A 137 -3.09 -4.27 12.80
CA ALA A 137 -1.97 -5.14 12.44
C ALA A 137 -1.92 -6.42 13.28
N TYR A 138 -2.18 -6.32 14.59
CA TYR A 138 -2.31 -7.49 15.47
C TYR A 138 -3.51 -8.36 15.13
N PHE A 139 -4.68 -7.75 14.91
CA PHE A 139 -5.88 -8.47 14.50
C PHE A 139 -5.64 -9.22 13.19
N PHE A 140 -5.06 -8.55 12.18
CA PHE A 140 -4.74 -9.11 10.89
C PHE A 140 -3.76 -10.28 10.99
N SER A 141 -2.63 -10.09 11.70
CA SER A 141 -1.63 -11.15 11.92
C SER A 141 -2.24 -12.34 12.68
N GLY A 142 -3.09 -12.08 13.68
CA GLY A 142 -3.80 -13.12 14.44
C GLY A 142 -4.74 -13.95 13.58
N MET A 143 -5.52 -13.32 12.70
CA MET A 143 -6.39 -14.01 11.75
C MET A 143 -5.60 -14.87 10.76
N LEU A 144 -4.48 -14.36 10.22
CA LEU A 144 -3.60 -15.18 9.37
C LEU A 144 -3.05 -16.39 10.12
N THR A 145 -2.56 -16.20 11.35
CA THR A 145 -2.08 -17.31 12.20
C THR A 145 -3.17 -18.36 12.40
N LEU A 146 -4.40 -17.94 12.69
CA LEU A 146 -5.54 -18.84 12.88
C LEU A 146 -5.85 -19.63 11.61
N ILE A 147 -5.91 -18.97 10.45
CA ILE A 147 -6.18 -19.61 9.15
C ILE A 147 -5.10 -20.65 8.83
N PHE A 148 -3.82 -20.28 8.91
CA PHE A 148 -2.73 -21.18 8.53
C PHE A 148 -2.49 -22.29 9.56
N SER A 149 -2.73 -22.05 10.85
CA SER A 149 -2.72 -23.10 11.88
C SER A 149 -3.85 -24.11 11.64
N GLY A 150 -5.08 -23.63 11.39
CA GLY A 150 -6.20 -24.51 11.07
C GLY A 150 -5.99 -25.30 9.78
N MET A 151 -5.37 -24.68 8.75
CA MET A 151 -4.95 -25.37 7.53
C MET A 151 -3.91 -26.47 7.82
N LEU A 152 -2.94 -26.20 8.69
CA LEU A 152 -1.93 -27.19 9.08
C LEU A 152 -2.58 -28.38 9.80
N VAL A 153 -3.47 -28.11 10.77
CA VAL A 153 -4.24 -29.16 11.47
C VAL A 153 -5.04 -30.00 10.47
N LEU A 154 -5.75 -29.35 9.55
CA LEU A 154 -6.52 -30.03 8.50
C LEU A 154 -5.62 -30.93 7.65
N ASN A 155 -4.46 -30.43 7.22
CA ASN A 155 -3.52 -31.19 6.39
C ASN A 155 -2.94 -32.40 7.14
N VAL A 156 -2.64 -32.28 8.43
CA VAL A 156 -2.20 -33.41 9.27
C VAL A 156 -3.30 -34.47 9.38
N VAL A 157 -4.54 -34.05 9.62
CA VAL A 157 -5.69 -34.97 9.75
C VAL A 157 -5.95 -35.71 8.43
N ILE A 158 -5.90 -35.00 7.30
CA ILE A 158 -6.10 -35.59 5.98
C ILE A 158 -5.00 -36.61 5.64
N LEU A 159 -3.73 -36.30 5.90
CA LEU A 159 -2.63 -37.22 5.58
C LEU A 159 -2.59 -38.46 6.49
N ARG A 160 -3.03 -38.33 7.75
CA ARG A 160 -3.16 -39.48 8.65
C ARG A 160 -4.30 -40.41 8.26
N ASN A 161 -5.41 -39.84 7.78
CA ASN A 161 -6.63 -40.57 7.39
C ASN A 161 -6.96 -40.34 5.90
N SER A 162 -6.03 -40.69 5.01
CA SER A 162 -6.17 -40.44 3.57
C SER A 162 -7.42 -41.08 2.95
N ASN A 163 -7.88 -42.20 3.51
CA ASN A 163 -9.14 -42.85 3.12
C ASN A 163 -10.37 -41.97 3.35
N ASP A 164 -10.35 -41.16 4.41
CA ASP A 164 -11.45 -40.25 4.77
C ASP A 164 -11.23 -38.83 4.22
N ALA A 165 -10.16 -38.60 3.45
CA ALA A 165 -9.80 -37.28 2.94
C ALA A 165 -10.96 -36.61 2.20
N TYR A 166 -11.70 -37.37 1.39
CA TYR A 166 -12.88 -36.86 0.69
C TYR A 166 -13.97 -36.38 1.68
N PHE A 167 -14.26 -37.17 2.71
CA PHE A 167 -15.24 -36.82 3.73
C PHE A 167 -14.79 -35.59 4.53
N ILE A 168 -13.51 -35.54 4.93
CA ILE A 168 -12.93 -34.40 5.65
C ILE A 168 -13.01 -33.13 4.78
N LEU A 169 -12.68 -33.21 3.48
CA LEU A 169 -12.70 -32.06 2.58
C LEU A 169 -14.10 -31.53 2.26
N HIS A 170 -15.13 -32.39 2.27
CA HIS A 170 -16.49 -32.01 1.88
C HIS A 170 -17.46 -31.82 3.04
N ARG A 171 -17.24 -32.47 4.18
CA ARG A 171 -18.18 -32.51 5.31
C ARG A 171 -17.63 -31.92 6.60
N SER A 172 -16.32 -31.65 6.68
CA SER A 172 -15.75 -31.11 7.91
C SER A 172 -16.21 -29.66 8.17
N PRO A 173 -16.73 -29.35 9.37
CA PRO A 173 -17.05 -27.98 9.75
C PRO A 173 -15.79 -27.09 9.80
N LEU A 174 -14.59 -27.68 9.92
CA LEU A 174 -13.33 -26.94 9.94
C LEU A 174 -13.11 -26.14 8.65
N ILE A 175 -13.42 -26.70 7.48
CA ILE A 175 -13.25 -26.01 6.20
C ILE A 175 -14.21 -24.84 6.09
N LEU A 176 -15.46 -25.03 6.52
CA LEU A 176 -16.45 -23.97 6.58
C LEU A 176 -16.01 -22.86 7.54
N SER A 177 -15.47 -23.21 8.71
CA SER A 177 -14.93 -22.22 9.65
C SER A 177 -13.74 -21.44 9.06
N LEU A 178 -12.81 -22.12 8.39
CA LEU A 178 -11.66 -21.48 7.74
C LEU A 178 -12.10 -20.53 6.62
N ALA A 179 -13.07 -20.95 5.80
CA ALA A 179 -13.66 -20.11 4.77
C ALA A 179 -14.39 -18.90 5.38
N PHE A 180 -15.11 -19.09 6.48
CA PHE A 180 -15.77 -18.01 7.19
C PHE A 180 -14.78 -17.02 7.80
N ILE A 181 -13.70 -17.49 8.42
CA ILE A 181 -12.62 -16.64 8.94
C ILE A 181 -11.97 -15.86 7.78
N PHE A 182 -11.69 -16.50 6.64
CA PHE A 182 -11.15 -15.81 5.47
C PHE A 182 -12.12 -14.74 4.92
N LEU A 183 -13.43 -15.03 4.92
CA LEU A 183 -14.47 -14.06 4.57
C LEU A 183 -14.48 -12.88 5.54
N LEU A 184 -14.43 -13.12 6.85
CA LEU A 184 -14.34 -12.05 7.85
C LEU A 184 -13.09 -11.21 7.69
N LEU A 185 -11.95 -11.84 7.38
CA LEU A 185 -10.70 -11.15 7.06
C LEU A 185 -10.88 -10.24 5.83
N SER A 186 -11.48 -10.76 4.76
CA SER A 186 -11.76 -9.99 3.54
C SER A 186 -12.73 -8.82 3.79
N LEU A 187 -13.79 -9.02 4.57
CA LEU A 187 -14.71 -7.96 4.98
C LEU A 187 -14.02 -6.88 5.83
N SER A 188 -13.06 -7.28 6.68
CA SER A 188 -12.28 -6.33 7.49
C SER A 188 -11.52 -5.32 6.63
N PHE A 189 -11.01 -5.74 5.47
CA PHE A 189 -10.38 -4.84 4.49
C PHE A 189 -11.38 -3.88 3.86
N PHE A 190 -12.58 -4.35 3.53
CA PHE A 190 -13.63 -3.52 2.93
C PHE A 190 -14.17 -2.46 3.92
N LEU A 191 -14.32 -2.83 5.20
CA LEU A 191 -14.83 -1.94 6.24
C LEU A 191 -13.80 -0.93 6.75
N ASN A 192 -12.51 -1.15 6.48
CA ASN A 192 -11.43 -0.24 6.87
C ASN A 192 -10.66 0.25 5.64
N PRO A 193 -11.28 0.97 4.69
CA PRO A 193 -10.60 1.41 3.46
C PRO A 193 -9.38 2.28 3.74
N GLN A 194 -9.34 2.97 4.88
CA GLN A 194 -8.18 3.76 5.34
C GLN A 194 -6.91 2.92 5.53
N THR A 195 -6.98 1.61 5.76
CA THR A 195 -5.78 0.75 5.84
C THR A 195 -5.24 0.36 4.47
N ILE A 196 -6.07 0.41 3.43
CA ILE A 196 -5.67 0.15 2.04
C ILE A 196 -5.18 1.44 1.38
N PHE A 197 -5.94 2.53 1.55
CA PHE A 197 -5.66 3.82 0.92
C PHE A 197 -4.76 4.74 1.75
N GLY A 198 -4.66 4.53 3.07
CA GLY A 198 -3.83 5.35 3.96
C GLY A 198 -2.33 5.23 3.71
N LEU A 199 -1.88 4.16 3.05
CA LEU A 199 -0.49 4.04 2.58
C LEU A 199 -0.16 5.14 1.56
N SER A 200 -1.10 5.51 0.68
CA SER A 200 -0.92 6.59 -0.29
C SER A 200 -0.86 7.96 0.38
N ASP A 201 -1.69 8.20 1.40
CA ASP A 201 -1.67 9.44 2.18
C ASP A 201 -0.35 9.59 2.95
N LYS A 202 0.13 8.51 3.57
CA LYS A 202 1.41 8.49 4.29
C LYS A 202 2.61 8.61 3.37
N LEU A 203 2.58 7.98 2.19
CA LEU A 203 3.63 8.12 1.16
C LEU A 203 3.72 9.56 0.67
N ASN A 204 2.58 10.16 0.30
CA ASN A 204 2.52 11.57 -0.10
C ASN A 204 2.96 12.50 1.04
N GLN A 205 2.52 12.25 2.28
CA GLN A 205 2.96 13.04 3.43
C GLN A 205 4.46 12.84 3.71
N SER A 206 5.00 11.62 3.56
CA SER A 206 6.42 11.34 3.73
C SER A 206 7.26 11.89 2.60
N ASP A 207 6.81 11.88 1.34
CA ASP A 207 7.54 12.49 0.22
C ASP A 207 7.43 14.02 0.28
N ILE A 208 6.33 14.58 0.78
CA ILE A 208 6.22 16.01 1.12
C ILE A 208 7.17 16.33 2.28
N LEU A 209 7.18 15.52 3.35
CA LEU A 209 8.06 15.72 4.52
C LEU A 209 9.53 15.50 4.19
N ASN A 210 9.85 14.55 3.32
CA ASN A 210 11.19 14.22 2.85
C ASN A 210 11.66 15.21 1.78
N ASN A 211 10.79 15.80 0.96
CA ASN A 211 11.14 16.95 0.12
C ASN A 211 11.23 18.24 0.93
N THR A 212 10.58 18.35 2.09
CA THR A 212 10.91 19.40 3.07
C THR A 212 12.09 19.04 3.98
N GLY A 213 12.55 17.78 3.94
CA GLY A 213 13.57 17.22 4.82
C GLY A 213 14.92 17.00 4.13
N SER A 214 14.97 16.85 2.81
CA SER A 214 16.23 16.72 2.06
C SER A 214 16.96 18.05 1.89
N ASP A 215 16.32 19.17 2.24
CA ASP A 215 16.97 20.48 2.36
C ASP A 215 17.43 20.76 3.81
N SER A 216 17.31 19.77 4.72
CA SER A 216 17.71 19.90 6.13
C SER A 216 18.97 19.10 6.51
N GLU A 217 19.61 18.42 5.56
CA GLU A 217 20.98 17.91 5.72
C GLU A 217 22.02 19.01 5.40
N ASP A 218 21.94 20.14 6.08
CA ASP A 218 23.10 21.04 6.28
C ASP A 218 22.94 21.96 7.52
N ILE A 219 22.17 21.52 8.53
CA ILE A 219 21.87 22.33 9.73
C ILE A 219 23.01 22.27 10.78
N THR A 220 24.02 21.41 10.61
CA THR A 220 25.11 21.29 11.61
C THR A 220 26.29 22.25 11.39
N ASN A 221 26.14 23.29 10.56
CA ASN A 221 27.20 24.29 10.33
C ASN A 221 26.73 25.76 10.37
N SER A 222 25.58 26.05 10.98
CA SER A 222 25.04 27.41 11.07
C SER A 222 25.44 28.20 12.33
N GLU A 223 26.45 27.76 13.08
CA GLU A 223 27.07 28.60 14.10
C GLU A 223 28.22 29.39 13.47
N LYS A 224 27.95 30.67 13.18
CA LYS A 224 28.83 31.74 12.61
C LYS A 224 28.52 32.14 11.16
N ARG A 225 27.31 32.63 10.90
CA ARG A 225 27.14 33.69 9.88
C ARG A 225 26.39 34.86 10.50
N LYS A 226 27.08 36.00 10.58
CA LYS A 226 26.54 37.31 10.96
C LYS A 226 25.16 37.50 10.32
N ILE A 227 24.18 37.87 11.12
CA ILE A 227 22.83 38.27 10.70
C ILE A 227 23.01 39.40 9.68
N ARG A 228 22.89 39.09 8.39
CA ARG A 228 22.73 40.11 7.35
C ARG A 228 21.22 40.31 7.19
N PRO A 229 20.72 41.55 7.16
CA PRO A 229 19.34 41.80 6.78
C PRO A 229 19.09 41.18 5.40
N VAL A 230 17.95 40.52 5.25
CA VAL A 230 17.48 40.05 3.93
C VAL A 230 17.34 41.29 3.05
N ASP A 231 17.86 41.23 1.82
CA ASP A 231 17.85 42.35 0.89
C ASP A 231 16.40 42.67 0.48
N GLU A 232 15.94 43.89 0.74
CA GLU A 232 14.57 44.34 0.48
C GLU A 232 14.20 44.22 -1.01
N LYS A 233 15.20 44.42 -1.90
CA LYS A 233 15.03 44.24 -3.34
C LYS A 233 14.77 42.78 -3.74
N LEU A 234 15.29 41.82 -2.97
CA LEU A 234 15.08 40.40 -3.22
C LEU A 234 13.66 39.99 -2.86
N ILE A 235 13.10 40.57 -1.78
CA ILE A 235 11.71 40.34 -1.37
C ILE A 235 10.77 40.84 -2.48
N GLU A 236 10.93 42.10 -2.90
CA GLU A 236 10.14 42.69 -3.99
C GLU A 236 10.22 41.86 -5.27
N GLN A 237 11.43 41.48 -5.70
CA GLN A 237 11.60 40.67 -6.91
C GLN A 237 10.87 39.34 -6.82
N VAL A 238 10.93 38.66 -5.68
CA VAL A 238 10.27 37.35 -5.48
C VAL A 238 8.76 37.51 -5.42
N GLU A 239 8.24 38.47 -4.67
CA GLU A 239 6.79 38.73 -4.57
C GLU A 239 6.20 39.12 -5.93
N GLN A 240 6.86 40.05 -6.62
CA GLN A 240 6.42 40.53 -7.92
C GLN A 240 6.36 39.38 -8.92
N GLN A 241 7.41 38.55 -9.00
CA GLN A 241 7.43 37.44 -9.95
C GLN A 241 6.42 36.35 -9.60
N ILE A 242 6.27 36.00 -8.32
CA ILE A 242 5.29 34.98 -7.90
C ILE A 242 3.86 35.44 -8.18
N MET A 243 3.55 36.72 -7.92
CA MET A 243 2.21 37.26 -8.06
C MET A 243 1.86 37.65 -9.50
N GLU A 244 2.73 38.38 -10.22
CA GLU A 244 2.45 38.83 -11.60
C GLU A 244 2.38 37.67 -12.58
N LYS A 245 3.27 36.68 -12.45
CA LYS A 245 3.30 35.51 -13.34
C LYS A 245 2.47 34.34 -12.81
N GLU A 246 1.81 34.52 -11.66
CA GLU A 246 1.04 33.49 -10.97
C GLU A 246 1.78 32.14 -10.86
N ILE A 247 3.10 32.18 -10.60
CA ILE A 247 3.99 30.99 -10.60
C ILE A 247 3.48 29.93 -9.60
N PHE A 248 2.80 30.37 -8.54
CA PHE A 248 2.16 29.47 -7.57
C PHE A 248 1.17 28.49 -8.21
N LYS A 249 0.57 28.80 -9.37
CA LYS A 249 -0.34 27.90 -10.12
C LYS A 249 0.39 26.77 -10.85
N GLN A 250 1.72 26.81 -10.96
CA GLN A 250 2.49 25.74 -11.59
C GLN A 250 2.40 24.45 -10.76
N VAL A 251 1.87 23.39 -11.37
CA VAL A 251 1.80 22.07 -10.76
C VAL A 251 3.22 21.54 -10.56
N GLY A 252 3.52 21.08 -9.35
CA GLY A 252 4.84 20.51 -9.03
C GLY A 252 5.94 21.53 -8.72
N LEU A 253 5.63 22.83 -8.64
CA LEU A 253 6.60 23.87 -8.35
C LEU A 253 7.48 23.54 -7.13
N THR A 254 8.80 23.48 -7.35
CA THR A 254 9.81 23.29 -6.30
C THR A 254 10.62 24.56 -6.04
N MET A 255 11.31 24.63 -4.89
CA MET A 255 12.25 25.73 -4.59
C MET A 255 13.33 25.85 -5.67
N SER A 256 13.85 24.72 -6.13
CA SER A 256 14.90 24.67 -7.18
C SER A 256 14.40 25.18 -8.52
N GLU A 257 13.15 24.88 -8.88
CA GLU A 257 12.53 25.45 -10.07
C GLU A 257 12.34 26.96 -9.95
N LEU A 258 11.88 27.45 -8.80
CA LEU A 258 11.75 28.88 -8.55
C LEU A 258 13.12 29.58 -8.59
N ALA A 259 14.14 28.99 -7.98
CA ALA A 259 15.52 29.47 -8.01
C ALA A 259 16.04 29.61 -9.44
N ALA A 260 15.83 28.60 -10.27
CA ALA A 260 16.22 28.62 -11.68
C ALA A 260 15.44 29.67 -12.49
N GLN A 261 14.13 29.81 -12.25
CA GLN A 261 13.30 30.81 -12.96
C GLN A 261 13.65 32.25 -12.60
N LEU A 262 14.08 32.48 -11.36
CA LEU A 262 14.42 33.82 -10.87
C LEU A 262 15.91 34.17 -10.99
N ASP A 263 16.74 33.22 -11.43
CA ASP A 263 18.21 33.31 -11.39
C ASP A 263 18.74 33.66 -9.99
N ILE A 264 18.14 33.07 -8.96
CA ILE A 264 18.50 33.27 -7.55
C ILE A 264 19.03 31.95 -6.98
N PRO A 265 20.19 31.94 -6.29
CA PRO A 265 20.67 30.74 -5.62
C PRO A 265 19.67 30.18 -4.60
N ASN A 266 19.44 28.87 -4.63
CA ASN A 266 18.51 28.15 -3.73
C ASN A 266 18.66 28.53 -2.25
N HIS A 267 19.90 28.65 -1.74
CA HIS A 267 20.15 29.00 -0.35
C HIS A 267 19.63 30.40 0.03
N LYS A 268 19.63 31.36 -0.90
CA LYS A 268 19.08 32.71 -0.67
C LYS A 268 17.56 32.69 -0.60
N LEU A 269 16.90 31.91 -1.45
CA LEU A 269 15.45 31.74 -1.37
C LEU A 269 15.04 31.00 -0.09
N SER A 270 15.76 29.95 0.30
CA SER A 270 15.51 29.26 1.57
C SER A 270 15.66 30.19 2.77
N ASP A 271 16.72 31.02 2.78
CA ASP A 271 16.91 32.05 3.80
C ASP A 271 15.76 33.08 3.81
N LEU A 272 15.32 33.53 2.63
CA LEU A 272 14.21 34.46 2.48
C LEU A 272 12.91 33.88 3.07
N PHE A 273 12.50 32.67 2.66
CA PHE A 273 11.29 32.02 3.16
C PHE A 273 11.32 31.82 4.68
N ASN A 274 12.43 31.30 5.21
CA ASN A 274 12.53 31.01 6.63
C ASN A 274 12.64 32.28 7.49
N LYS A 275 13.37 33.31 7.05
CA LYS A 275 13.63 34.52 7.86
C LYS A 275 12.60 35.62 7.66
N HIS A 276 12.23 35.91 6.42
CA HIS A 276 11.27 36.97 6.10
C HIS A 276 9.84 36.48 6.26
N TYR A 277 9.48 35.41 5.55
CA TYR A 277 8.11 34.89 5.57
C TYR A 277 7.80 33.98 6.76
N GLN A 278 8.79 33.72 7.62
CA GLN A 278 8.68 32.86 8.81
C GLN A 278 7.99 31.52 8.53
N SER A 279 8.13 31.01 7.30
CA SER A 279 7.42 29.82 6.84
C SER A 279 8.26 29.13 5.77
N ASN A 280 8.18 27.80 5.71
CA ASN A 280 8.83 27.09 4.63
C ASN A 280 8.16 27.40 3.28
N PHE A 281 8.92 27.29 2.19
CA PHE A 281 8.47 27.56 0.83
C PHE A 281 7.14 26.89 0.48
N ASN A 282 7.00 25.60 0.77
CA ASN A 282 5.78 24.85 0.47
C ASN A 282 4.55 25.41 1.20
N THR A 283 4.72 25.86 2.44
CA THR A 283 3.63 26.48 3.22
C THR A 283 3.27 27.83 2.60
N HIS A 284 4.27 28.64 2.24
CA HIS A 284 4.04 29.93 1.60
C HIS A 284 3.29 29.80 0.27
N ILE A 285 3.76 28.94 -0.64
CA ILE A 285 3.09 28.68 -1.93
C ILE A 285 1.67 28.14 -1.71
N ASN A 286 1.49 27.18 -0.79
CA ASN A 286 0.15 26.65 -0.53
C ASN A 286 -0.80 27.72 0.05
N ASN A 287 -0.33 28.67 0.86
CA ASN A 287 -1.16 29.79 1.30
C ASN A 287 -1.69 30.60 0.09
N LEU A 288 -0.81 30.95 -0.86
CA LEU A 288 -1.21 31.66 -2.08
C LEU A 288 -2.22 30.85 -2.91
N ARG A 289 -2.01 29.54 -3.06
CA ARG A 289 -2.95 28.65 -3.76
C ARG A 289 -4.31 28.60 -3.08
N ILE A 290 -4.35 28.48 -1.75
CA ILE A 290 -5.60 28.45 -0.99
C ILE A 290 -6.32 29.79 -1.06
N ASP A 291 -5.59 30.91 -1.01
CA ASP A 291 -6.18 32.24 -1.19
C ASP A 291 -6.80 32.41 -2.59
N TYR A 292 -6.15 31.90 -3.63
CA TYR A 292 -6.71 31.86 -4.97
C TYR A 292 -8.01 31.03 -5.04
N VAL A 293 -7.99 29.80 -4.50
CA VAL A 293 -9.19 28.95 -4.43
C VAL A 293 -10.31 29.66 -3.68
N LYS A 294 -9.99 30.25 -2.52
CA LYS A 294 -10.95 30.98 -1.69
C LYS A 294 -11.61 32.11 -2.47
N LYS A 295 -10.82 32.94 -3.15
CA LYS A 295 -11.35 34.04 -4.00
C LYS A 295 -12.30 33.52 -5.09
N ARG A 296 -11.96 32.42 -5.77
CA ARG A 296 -12.85 31.81 -6.79
C ARG A 296 -14.13 31.23 -6.20
N LEU A 297 -14.05 30.64 -5.01
CA LEU A 297 -15.24 30.15 -4.32
C LEU A 297 -16.14 31.32 -3.87
N ASP A 298 -15.55 32.39 -3.33
CA ASP A 298 -16.29 33.57 -2.90
C ASP A 298 -16.89 34.34 -4.10
N SER A 299 -16.29 34.28 -5.30
CA SER A 299 -16.85 34.86 -6.54
C SER A 299 -18.01 34.06 -7.15
N GLY A 300 -18.31 32.88 -6.61
CA GLY A 300 -19.41 32.04 -7.08
C GLY A 300 -19.05 31.02 -8.15
N ASP A 301 -17.76 30.82 -8.45
CA ASP A 301 -17.30 29.93 -9.53
C ASP A 301 -17.67 28.46 -9.26
N TRP A 302 -17.95 28.11 -8.00
CA TRP A 302 -18.47 26.81 -7.60
C TRP A 302 -19.82 26.44 -8.26
N LYS A 303 -20.53 27.41 -8.86
CA LYS A 303 -21.75 27.15 -9.63
C LYS A 303 -21.47 26.49 -10.98
N GLN A 304 -20.28 26.70 -11.54
CA GLN A 304 -19.90 26.24 -12.88
C GLN A 304 -18.77 25.20 -12.84
N TYR A 305 -17.89 25.29 -11.84
CA TYR A 305 -16.73 24.42 -11.71
C TYR A 305 -16.81 23.56 -10.46
N THR A 306 -16.27 22.35 -10.56
CA THR A 306 -16.07 21.50 -9.39
C THR A 306 -14.95 22.08 -8.51
N LEU A 307 -15.02 21.78 -7.22
CA LEU A 307 -13.99 22.18 -6.27
C LEU A 307 -12.61 21.62 -6.68
N GLU A 308 -12.60 20.39 -7.20
CA GLU A 308 -11.41 19.74 -7.74
C GLU A 308 -10.84 20.48 -8.95
N ALA A 309 -11.69 20.97 -9.87
CA ALA A 309 -11.23 21.75 -11.02
C ALA A 309 -10.58 23.08 -10.58
N ILE A 310 -11.21 23.79 -9.65
CA ILE A 310 -10.66 25.05 -9.09
C ILE A 310 -9.31 24.79 -8.38
N ALA A 311 -9.20 23.69 -7.65
CA ALA A 311 -7.95 23.32 -6.99
C ALA A 311 -6.83 22.94 -7.98
N LEU A 312 -7.17 22.24 -9.07
CA LEU A 312 -6.21 21.91 -10.13
C LEU A 312 -5.66 23.18 -10.80
N GLU A 313 -6.53 24.16 -11.11
CA GLU A 313 -6.10 25.46 -11.63
C GLU A 313 -5.23 26.25 -10.66
N ALA A 314 -5.43 26.07 -9.36
CA ALA A 314 -4.57 26.66 -8.33
C ALA A 314 -3.18 26.00 -8.27
N GLY A 315 -2.90 24.95 -9.05
CA GLY A 315 -1.61 24.28 -9.09
C GLY A 315 -1.46 23.10 -8.12
N PHE A 316 -2.54 22.63 -7.50
CA PHE A 316 -2.49 21.39 -6.71
C PHE A 316 -2.38 20.17 -7.64
N SER A 317 -1.47 19.25 -7.33
CA SER A 317 -1.27 18.03 -8.13
C SER A 317 -2.36 16.99 -7.93
N SER A 318 -3.10 17.05 -6.83
CA SER A 318 -4.19 16.11 -6.52
C SER A 318 -5.24 16.70 -5.58
N ARG A 319 -6.42 16.07 -5.55
CA ARG A 319 -7.48 16.36 -4.57
C ARG A 319 -6.97 16.26 -3.14
N ASN A 320 -6.16 15.25 -2.83
CA ASN A 320 -5.73 15.00 -1.46
C ASN A 320 -4.77 16.09 -0.95
N THR A 321 -3.78 16.47 -1.78
CA THR A 321 -2.84 17.56 -1.46
C THR A 321 -3.57 18.88 -1.22
N PHE A 322 -4.62 19.15 -2.00
CA PHE A 322 -5.49 20.30 -1.79
C PHE A 322 -6.26 20.22 -0.46
N PHE A 323 -6.94 19.10 -0.19
CA PHE A 323 -7.75 18.94 1.03
C PHE A 323 -6.93 19.11 2.32
N VAL A 324 -5.72 18.54 2.35
CA VAL A 324 -4.81 18.66 3.50
C VAL A 324 -4.35 20.10 3.69
N ALA A 325 -3.92 20.76 2.62
CA ALA A 325 -3.49 22.16 2.67
C ALA A 325 -4.63 23.09 3.10
N PHE A 326 -5.79 22.95 2.47
CA PHE A 326 -6.97 23.78 2.78
C PHE A 326 -7.39 23.60 4.23
N LYS A 327 -7.50 22.36 4.73
CA LYS A 327 -7.87 22.11 6.12
C LYS A 327 -6.84 22.66 7.11
N LYS A 328 -5.55 22.56 6.80
CA LYS A 328 -4.48 23.08 7.66
C LYS A 328 -4.53 24.61 7.77
N ILE A 329 -4.82 25.29 6.66
CA ILE A 329 -4.77 26.76 6.57
C ILE A 329 -6.09 27.39 7.05
N MET A 330 -7.23 26.79 6.70
CA MET A 330 -8.57 27.34 6.98
C MET A 330 -9.22 26.75 8.24
N ASP A 331 -8.59 25.75 8.88
CA ASP A 331 -9.13 24.95 9.99
C ASP A 331 -10.52 24.34 9.73
N LYS A 332 -10.90 24.23 8.45
CA LYS A 332 -12.18 23.70 7.97
C LYS A 332 -11.97 22.90 6.70
N SER A 333 -12.81 21.91 6.44
CA SER A 333 -12.74 21.17 5.17
C SER A 333 -13.22 22.06 4.01
N PRO A 334 -12.71 21.86 2.78
CA PRO A 334 -13.19 22.56 1.59
C PRO A 334 -14.71 22.48 1.40
N SER A 335 -15.30 21.30 1.66
CA SER A 335 -16.74 21.09 1.54
C SER A 335 -17.53 21.86 2.60
N ALA A 336 -17.01 21.97 3.82
CA ALA A 336 -17.64 22.78 4.87
C ALA A 336 -17.57 24.27 4.53
N TYR A 337 -16.43 24.75 4.03
CA TYR A 337 -16.29 26.13 3.56
C TYR A 337 -17.25 26.45 2.41
N LEU A 338 -17.39 25.54 1.44
CA LEU A 338 -18.36 25.70 0.35
C LEU A 338 -19.82 25.70 0.85
N ALA A 339 -20.15 24.88 1.85
CA ALA A 339 -21.47 24.91 2.46
C ALA A 339 -21.75 26.24 3.18
N ASP A 340 -20.76 26.78 3.89
CA ASP A 340 -20.85 28.11 4.52
C ASP A 340 -21.11 29.22 3.49
N ILE A 341 -20.50 29.15 2.30
CA ILE A 341 -20.74 30.11 1.21
C ILE A 341 -22.14 29.93 0.61
N LYS A 342 -22.60 28.70 0.39
CA LYS A 342 -23.92 28.43 -0.21
C LYS A 342 -25.09 28.88 0.67
N ASN A 343 -24.86 28.97 1.97
CA ASN A 343 -25.86 29.39 2.96
C ASN A 343 -25.82 30.90 3.25
N LYS A 344 -24.88 31.64 2.67
CA LYS A 344 -24.89 33.10 2.62
C LYS A 344 -25.59 33.58 1.35
#